data_AF-K1ZLD0-F1
#
_entry.id   AF-K1ZLD0-F1
#
_cell.length_a   1.000
_cell.length_b   1.000
_cell.length_c   1.000
_cell.angle_alpha   90.00
_cell.angle_beta   90.00
_cell.angle_gamma   90.00
#
_symmetry.space_group_name_H-M   'P 1'
#
loop_
_entity.id
_entity.type
_entity.pdbx_description
1 polymer ?
#
loop_
_entity_poly.entity_id
_entity_poly.type
_entity_poly.pdbx_seq_one_letter_code
_entity_poly.pdbx_strand_id
1 'polypeptide(L)'
;MKNTPYILSRAKQYLFEGDKFIVPMEFESEEKLNEMLGVKFDSLKNRENYIIQRIETSKQGNGMEPFMEYLAGEYFRHLGFIVENQIPLAHAIGSPDFAGYGLSEIIAKISNYGYLPSEGFHMIELALIRNFKGQEKTDHSHITHDFIVGEAKTGTVVMTKQLEKYLNTGLFDQGFEICPAKAKPSKDYFGLITLDADNKIKITLPEARYTPKNPLSREEYTAWLGNYIKFYLISNFTNDELKQFHLDVKGEEINKESDLVSFVLGLETEDILEKIKSL
;
A
#
# COMPACT_ATOMS: atom_id res chain seq x y z
N MET A 1 8.60 -19.02 8.59
CA MET A 1 7.64 -17.97 9.00
C MET A 1 6.63 -18.52 10.02
N LYS A 2 6.86 -18.25 11.32
CA LYS A 2 5.85 -18.46 12.38
C LYS A 2 4.85 -17.30 12.47
N ASN A 3 5.07 -16.24 11.69
CA ASN A 3 4.36 -14.96 11.78
C ASN A 3 3.77 -14.59 10.41
N THR A 4 2.97 -15.46 9.80
CA THR A 4 2.19 -15.07 8.63
C THR A 4 0.90 -14.40 9.10
N PRO A 5 0.28 -13.53 8.28
CA PRO A 5 -0.98 -12.90 8.65
C PRO A 5 -2.07 -13.92 8.99
N TYR A 6 -2.10 -15.06 8.31
CA TYR A 6 -2.98 -16.16 8.66
C TYR A 6 -2.75 -16.68 10.09
N ILE A 7 -1.51 -17.00 10.46
CA ILE A 7 -1.21 -17.45 11.84
C ILE A 7 -1.58 -16.36 12.85
N LEU A 8 -1.31 -15.09 12.53
CA LEU A 8 -1.68 -13.96 13.37
C LEU A 8 -3.20 -13.89 13.58
N SER A 9 -4.01 -14.13 12.55
CA SER A 9 -5.48 -14.16 12.69
C SER A 9 -5.99 -15.26 13.61
N ARG A 10 -5.30 -16.41 13.64
CA ARG A 10 -5.63 -17.50 14.57
C ARG A 10 -5.27 -17.14 16.02
N ALA A 11 -4.17 -16.42 16.23
CA ALA A 11 -3.70 -16.05 17.56
C ALA A 11 -4.36 -14.78 18.12
N LYS A 12 -4.76 -13.86 17.25
CA LYS A 12 -5.32 -12.54 17.58
C LYS A 12 -6.54 -12.24 16.71
N GLN A 13 -7.59 -13.05 16.86
CA GLN A 13 -8.82 -12.96 16.07
C GLN A 13 -9.43 -11.56 16.08
N TYR A 14 -9.34 -10.85 17.21
CA TYR A 14 -9.86 -9.49 17.36
C TYR A 14 -9.30 -8.49 16.33
N LEU A 15 -8.12 -8.73 15.74
CA LEU A 15 -7.56 -7.86 14.70
C LEU A 15 -8.31 -7.97 13.36
N PHE A 16 -9.00 -9.10 13.13
CA PHE A 16 -9.61 -9.46 11.84
C PHE A 16 -11.13 -9.60 11.91
N GLU A 17 -11.71 -9.59 13.11
CA GLU A 17 -13.14 -9.80 13.35
C GLU A 17 -13.80 -8.59 14.01
N GLY A 18 -15.02 -8.27 13.59
CA GLY A 18 -15.87 -7.23 14.18
C GLY A 18 -15.43 -5.80 13.87
N ASP A 19 -16.36 -4.86 14.05
CA ASP A 19 -16.12 -3.45 13.75
C ASP A 19 -14.99 -2.87 14.62
N LYS A 20 -14.23 -1.95 14.01
CA LYS A 20 -13.15 -1.21 14.66
C LYS A 20 -13.52 0.26 14.71
N PHE A 21 -13.18 0.90 15.83
CA PHE A 21 -13.43 2.32 16.05
C PHE A 21 -12.11 3.07 15.97
N ILE A 22 -11.97 3.96 14.99
CA ILE A 22 -10.82 4.86 14.90
C ILE A 22 -11.08 6.06 15.82
N VAL A 23 -10.19 6.29 16.78
CA VAL A 23 -10.28 7.38 17.75
C VAL A 23 -9.13 8.35 17.54
N PRO A 24 -9.39 9.54 16.99
CA PRO A 24 -8.40 10.61 16.94
C PRO A 24 -8.04 11.07 18.36
N MET A 25 -6.75 11.09 18.68
CA MET A 25 -6.26 11.55 19.98
C MET A 25 -5.11 12.53 19.80
N GLU A 26 -5.32 13.75 20.31
CA GLU A 26 -4.32 14.78 20.40
C GLU A 26 -3.46 14.61 21.66
N PHE A 27 -2.14 14.69 21.50
CA PHE A 27 -1.18 14.64 22.60
C PHE A 27 0.09 15.43 22.24
N GLU A 28 0.85 15.81 23.26
CA GLU A 28 2.11 16.55 23.10
C GLU A 28 3.36 15.67 23.32
N SER A 29 3.20 14.53 24.00
CA SER A 29 4.26 13.57 24.29
C SER A 29 3.73 12.15 24.47
N GLU A 30 4.59 11.15 24.28
CA GLU A 30 4.26 9.73 24.52
C GLU A 30 3.80 9.47 25.96
N GLU A 31 4.38 10.16 26.93
CA GLU A 31 4.02 10.03 28.34
C GLU A 31 2.56 10.48 28.57
N LYS A 32 2.17 11.63 28.02
CA LYS A 32 0.78 12.12 28.07
C LYS A 32 -0.18 11.18 27.35
N LEU A 33 0.22 10.65 26.18
CA LEU A 33 -0.61 9.68 25.46
C LEU A 33 -0.85 8.45 26.32
N ASN A 34 0.18 7.87 26.94
CA ASN A 34 0.05 6.69 27.80
C ASN A 34 -0.85 6.95 29.02
N GLU A 35 -0.73 8.12 29.66
CA GLU A 35 -1.63 8.52 30.75
C GLU A 35 -3.09 8.59 30.28
N MET A 36 -3.34 9.25 29.16
CA MET A 36 -4.68 9.35 28.58
C MET A 36 -5.26 7.98 28.21
N LEU A 37 -4.43 7.09 27.66
CA LEU A 37 -4.84 5.74 27.30
C LEU A 37 -5.20 4.93 28.55
N GLY A 38 -4.40 5.01 29.62
CA GLY A 38 -4.70 4.34 30.88
C GLY A 38 -6.04 4.80 31.47
N VAL A 39 -6.24 6.12 31.56
CA VAL A 39 -7.49 6.69 32.10
C VAL A 39 -8.71 6.33 31.26
N LYS A 40 -8.61 6.38 29.93
CA LYS A 40 -9.75 6.21 29.01
C LYS A 40 -10.05 4.75 28.67
N PHE A 41 -9.04 3.87 28.60
CA PHE A 41 -9.18 2.54 28.02
C PHE A 41 -8.90 1.37 28.98
N ASP A 42 -8.25 1.56 30.13
CA ASP A 42 -7.96 0.43 31.04
C ASP A 42 -9.21 -0.19 31.66
N SER A 43 -10.26 0.61 31.86
CA SER A 43 -11.54 0.14 32.38
C SER A 43 -12.50 -0.33 31.28
N LEU A 44 -12.18 -0.11 30.00
CA LEU A 44 -13.03 -0.50 28.88
C LEU A 44 -12.91 -1.99 28.60
N LYS A 45 -14.06 -2.67 28.57
CA LYS A 45 -14.15 -4.01 27.97
C LYS A 45 -13.95 -3.88 26.46
N ASN A 46 -13.28 -4.87 25.87
CA ASN A 46 -13.01 -4.96 24.43
C ASN A 46 -12.20 -3.75 23.89
N ARG A 47 -11.25 -3.24 24.68
CA ARG A 47 -10.38 -2.11 24.29
C ARG A 47 -9.59 -2.35 23.00
N GLU A 48 -9.39 -3.61 22.63
CA GLU A 48 -8.75 -4.04 21.39
C GLU A 48 -9.53 -3.71 20.11
N ASN A 49 -10.80 -3.30 20.21
CA ASN A 49 -11.58 -2.83 19.06
C ASN A 49 -11.33 -1.35 18.69
N TYR A 50 -10.52 -0.64 19.47
CA TYR A 50 -10.20 0.76 19.24
C TYR A 50 -8.82 0.91 18.60
N ILE A 51 -8.76 1.65 17.50
CA ILE A 51 -7.52 2.03 16.82
C ILE A 51 -7.27 3.50 17.11
N ILE A 52 -6.14 3.81 17.74
CA ILE A 52 -5.80 5.19 18.09
C ILE A 52 -5.16 5.86 16.87
N GLN A 53 -5.86 6.82 16.28
CA GLN A 53 -5.27 7.73 15.31
C GLN A 53 -4.54 8.83 16.08
N ARG A 54 -3.22 8.79 16.00
CA ARG A 54 -2.32 9.66 16.74
C ARG A 54 -2.27 11.04 16.08
N ILE A 55 -2.47 12.10 16.85
CA ILE A 55 -2.31 13.50 16.43
C ILE A 55 -1.29 14.15 17.38
N GLU A 56 -0.03 14.19 16.96
CA GLU A 56 1.07 14.63 17.81
C GLU A 56 1.29 16.14 17.64
N THR A 57 0.61 16.92 18.46
CA THR A 57 0.55 18.40 18.40
C THR A 57 1.90 19.09 18.59
N SER A 58 2.89 18.39 19.15
CA SER A 58 4.27 18.87 19.27
C SER A 58 5.07 18.78 17.97
N LYS A 59 4.62 17.98 16.99
CA LYS A 59 5.24 17.87 15.67
C LYS A 59 4.64 18.88 14.70
N GLN A 60 5.47 19.37 13.79
CA GLN A 60 5.00 20.20 12.68
C GLN A 60 4.00 19.41 11.82
N GLY A 61 2.86 20.02 11.49
CA GLY A 61 1.78 19.33 10.78
C GLY A 61 1.12 18.21 11.58
N ASN A 62 1.29 18.21 12.91
CA ASN A 62 0.71 17.26 13.87
C ASN A 62 1.08 15.78 13.63
N GLY A 63 2.17 15.52 12.91
CA GLY A 63 2.59 14.17 12.54
C GLY A 63 1.64 13.46 11.57
N MET A 64 0.85 14.22 10.80
CA MET A 64 -0.22 13.67 9.94
C MET A 64 0.25 13.20 8.55
N GLU A 65 1.56 13.14 8.30
CA GLU A 65 2.10 12.68 7.00
C GLU A 65 1.59 11.29 6.62
N PRO A 66 1.67 10.26 7.49
CA PRO A 66 1.15 8.93 7.16
C PRO A 66 -0.36 8.89 6.90
N PHE A 67 -1.12 9.78 7.55
CA PHE A 67 -2.56 9.88 7.29
C PHE A 67 -2.84 10.46 5.90
N MET A 68 -2.05 11.43 5.47
CA MET A 68 -2.17 12.00 4.13
C MET A 68 -1.72 11.03 3.04
N GLU A 69 -0.68 10.23 3.30
CA GLU A 69 -0.29 9.10 2.43
C GLU A 69 -1.44 8.11 2.29
N TYR A 70 -2.07 7.72 3.40
CA TYR A 70 -3.22 6.81 3.39
C TYR A 70 -4.40 7.38 2.59
N LEU A 71 -4.76 8.65 2.80
CA LEU A 71 -5.84 9.31 2.05
C LEU A 71 -5.54 9.40 0.55
N ALA A 72 -4.30 9.68 0.17
CA ALA A 72 -3.86 9.64 -1.22
C ALA A 72 -4.00 8.22 -1.80
N GLY A 73 -3.58 7.21 -1.03
CA GLY A 73 -3.77 5.80 -1.32
C GLY A 73 -5.23 5.45 -1.59
N GLU A 74 -6.13 5.74 -0.65
CA GLU A 74 -7.56 5.46 -0.82
C GLU A 74 -8.15 6.15 -2.06
N TYR A 75 -7.78 7.40 -2.31
CA TYR A 75 -8.27 8.13 -3.48
C TYR A 75 -7.87 7.43 -4.78
N PHE A 76 -6.59 7.10 -4.96
CA PHE A 76 -6.12 6.45 -6.19
C PHE A 76 -6.51 4.98 -6.27
N ARG A 77 -6.68 4.30 -5.14
CA ARG A 77 -7.25 2.96 -5.08
C ARG A 77 -8.60 2.91 -5.75
N HIS A 78 -9.46 3.92 -5.58
CA HIS A 78 -10.75 3.99 -6.27
C HIS A 78 -10.66 4.33 -7.77
N LEU A 79 -9.47 4.67 -8.27
CA LEU A 79 -9.25 5.06 -9.67
C LEU A 79 -8.57 3.97 -10.52
N GLY A 80 -8.51 2.72 -10.07
CA GLY A 80 -7.91 1.62 -10.85
C GLY A 80 -6.46 1.31 -10.48
N PHE A 81 -5.93 1.79 -9.36
CA PHE A 81 -4.52 1.63 -9.01
C PHE A 81 -4.30 0.59 -7.90
N ILE A 82 -3.20 -0.16 -8.02
CA ILE A 82 -2.58 -0.81 -6.86
C ILE A 82 -1.76 0.25 -6.13
N VAL A 83 -2.07 0.52 -4.87
CA VAL A 83 -1.41 1.59 -4.09
C VAL A 83 -0.46 1.03 -3.03
N GLU A 84 0.63 1.74 -2.76
CA GLU A 84 1.70 1.32 -1.83
C GLU A 84 2.32 2.56 -1.18
N ASN A 85 2.54 2.50 0.13
CA ASN A 85 3.24 3.54 0.91
C ASN A 85 4.64 3.09 1.37
N GLN A 86 5.05 1.86 1.03
CA GLN A 86 6.40 1.34 1.23
C GLN A 86 7.02 0.92 -0.10
N ILE A 87 7.44 1.90 -0.89
CA ILE A 87 7.82 1.67 -2.27
C ILE A 87 9.26 1.18 -2.37
N PRO A 88 9.52 -0.01 -2.93
CA PRO A 88 10.88 -0.50 -3.07
C PRO A 88 11.52 0.09 -4.33
N LEU A 89 12.11 1.27 -4.19
CA LEU A 89 13.05 1.83 -5.17
C LEU A 89 14.50 1.56 -4.74
N ALA A 90 15.44 1.71 -5.68
CA ALA A 90 16.86 1.55 -5.38
C ALA A 90 17.31 2.55 -4.30
N HIS A 91 18.18 2.11 -3.38
CA HIS A 91 18.71 2.93 -2.28
C HIS A 91 19.28 4.30 -2.73
N ALA A 92 19.86 4.35 -3.94
CA ALA A 92 20.37 5.60 -4.51
C ALA A 92 19.27 6.59 -4.95
N ILE A 93 18.06 6.10 -5.26
CA ILE A 93 16.91 6.89 -5.71
C ILE A 93 16.09 7.40 -4.51
N GLY A 94 15.97 6.61 -3.45
CA GLY A 94 15.20 6.96 -2.25
C GLY A 94 13.87 6.20 -2.18
N SER A 95 13.10 6.41 -1.11
CA SER A 95 11.82 5.75 -0.87
C SER A 95 10.74 6.83 -0.92
N PRO A 96 9.94 6.92 -2.00
CA PRO A 96 8.80 7.82 -2.03
C PRO A 96 7.78 7.44 -0.94
N ASP A 97 6.95 8.41 -0.56
CA ASP A 97 5.94 8.22 0.48
C ASP A 97 4.67 7.54 -0.07
N PHE A 98 4.45 7.63 -1.38
CA PHE A 98 3.28 7.05 -2.05
C PHE A 98 3.57 6.65 -3.50
N ALA A 99 3.03 5.52 -3.95
CA ALA A 99 2.90 5.20 -5.36
C ALA A 99 1.56 4.53 -5.66
N GLY A 100 1.13 4.70 -6.90
CA GLY A 100 0.03 3.96 -7.49
C GLY A 100 0.48 3.33 -8.81
N TYR A 101 0.12 2.08 -9.03
CA TYR A 101 0.44 1.34 -10.24
C TYR A 101 -0.84 0.95 -10.98
N GLY A 102 -1.06 1.55 -12.14
CA GLY A 102 -2.10 1.16 -13.08
C GLY A 102 -1.73 -0.17 -13.74
N LEU A 103 -2.05 -1.27 -13.07
CA LEU A 103 -1.79 -2.63 -13.53
C LEU A 103 -3.13 -3.34 -13.75
N SER A 104 -3.96 -2.75 -14.61
CA SER A 104 -5.37 -3.15 -14.82
C SER A 104 -5.53 -4.65 -15.07
N GLU A 105 -4.63 -5.27 -15.85
CA GLU A 105 -4.66 -6.71 -16.10
C GLU A 105 -4.45 -7.55 -14.84
N ILE A 106 -3.48 -7.17 -13.99
CA ILE A 106 -3.19 -7.87 -12.72
C ILE A 106 -4.33 -7.65 -11.73
N ILE A 107 -4.85 -6.42 -11.64
CA ILE A 107 -6.01 -6.09 -10.80
C ILE A 107 -7.20 -6.97 -11.20
N ALA A 108 -7.53 -7.05 -12.50
CA ALA A 108 -8.61 -7.86 -13.01
C ALA A 108 -8.39 -9.35 -12.70
N LYS A 109 -7.18 -9.88 -12.91
CA LYS A 109 -6.82 -11.26 -12.56
C LYS A 109 -7.10 -11.57 -11.10
N ILE A 110 -6.60 -10.76 -10.16
CA ILE A 110 -6.78 -10.98 -8.72
C ILE A 110 -8.24 -10.83 -8.31
N SER A 111 -8.93 -9.80 -8.82
CA SER A 111 -10.33 -9.53 -8.51
C SER A 111 -11.28 -10.62 -8.99
N ASN A 112 -10.94 -11.30 -10.11
CA ASN A 112 -11.73 -12.43 -10.62
C ASN A 112 -11.80 -13.62 -9.66
N TYR A 113 -10.84 -13.76 -8.75
CA TYR A 113 -10.87 -14.77 -7.69
C TYR A 113 -11.76 -14.36 -6.50
N GLY A 114 -12.27 -13.13 -6.50
CA GLY A 114 -13.17 -12.60 -5.49
C GLY A 114 -12.46 -12.14 -4.21
N TYR A 115 -11.14 -11.99 -4.21
CA TYR A 115 -10.40 -11.60 -3.00
C TYR A 115 -10.41 -10.10 -2.72
N LEU A 116 -10.25 -9.30 -3.76
CA LEU A 116 -10.04 -7.86 -3.69
C LEU A 116 -10.94 -7.14 -4.70
N PRO A 117 -11.27 -5.85 -4.47
CA PRO A 117 -12.12 -5.08 -5.36
C PRO A 117 -11.45 -4.80 -6.70
N SER A 118 -12.28 -4.73 -7.76
CA SER A 118 -11.84 -4.46 -9.14
C SER A 118 -11.42 -3.01 -9.39
N GLU A 119 -11.75 -2.11 -8.47
CA GLU A 119 -11.33 -0.71 -8.52
C GLU A 119 -9.84 -0.54 -8.21
N GLY A 120 -9.21 -1.49 -7.54
CA GLY A 120 -7.84 -1.37 -7.04
C GLY A 120 -7.75 -1.65 -5.54
N PHE A 121 -6.54 -1.90 -5.05
CA PHE A 121 -6.28 -2.32 -3.66
C PHE A 121 -4.93 -1.82 -3.17
N HIS A 122 -4.74 -1.78 -1.85
CA HIS A 122 -3.41 -1.59 -1.27
C HIS A 122 -2.59 -2.86 -1.44
N MET A 123 -1.31 -2.72 -1.79
CA MET A 123 -0.40 -3.85 -2.00
C MET A 123 -0.38 -4.80 -0.80
N ILE A 124 -0.40 -4.26 0.42
CA ILE A 124 -0.41 -5.04 1.66
C ILE A 124 -1.61 -5.98 1.78
N GLU A 125 -2.76 -5.64 1.18
CA GLU A 125 -3.97 -6.48 1.23
C GLU A 125 -3.74 -7.83 0.56
N LEU A 126 -2.83 -7.92 -0.42
CA LEU A 126 -2.45 -9.18 -1.06
C LEU A 126 -1.90 -10.20 -0.06
N ALA A 127 -1.22 -9.76 1.00
CA ALA A 127 -0.74 -10.63 2.07
C ALA A 127 -1.82 -11.10 3.05
N LEU A 128 -3.01 -10.48 2.98
CA LEU A 128 -4.10 -10.65 3.94
C LEU A 128 -5.32 -11.34 3.33
N ILE A 129 -5.34 -11.63 2.04
CA ILE A 129 -6.52 -12.13 1.32
C ILE A 129 -7.12 -13.41 1.90
N ARG A 130 -6.31 -14.28 2.51
CA ARG A 130 -6.82 -15.50 3.18
C ARG A 130 -7.68 -15.17 4.40
N ASN A 131 -7.44 -14.03 5.05
CA ASN A 131 -8.09 -13.65 6.30
C ASN A 131 -9.41 -12.92 6.04
N PHE A 132 -9.51 -12.21 4.93
CA PHE A 132 -10.69 -11.45 4.55
C PHE A 132 -11.38 -12.16 3.37
N LYS A 133 -12.40 -12.98 3.68
CA LYS A 133 -13.15 -13.70 2.65
C LYS A 133 -13.95 -12.70 1.80
N GLY A 134 -13.92 -12.96 0.49
CA GLY A 134 -14.26 -12.04 -0.58
C GLY A 134 -15.44 -11.10 -0.38
N GLN A 135 -15.24 -9.86 -0.82
CA GLN A 135 -16.32 -8.90 -1.02
C GLN A 135 -17.13 -9.26 -2.26
N GLU A 136 -18.37 -8.78 -2.33
CA GLU A 136 -19.19 -8.92 -3.54
C GLU A 136 -18.46 -8.32 -4.75
N LYS A 137 -18.59 -8.97 -5.90
CA LYS A 137 -18.05 -8.44 -7.16
C LYS A 137 -18.72 -7.10 -7.45
N THR A 138 -17.96 -6.02 -7.40
CA THR A 138 -18.40 -4.71 -7.86
C THR A 138 -18.06 -4.58 -9.35
N ASP A 139 -19.04 -4.24 -10.19
CA ASP A 139 -18.85 -4.02 -11.63
C ASP A 139 -18.23 -2.64 -11.91
N HIS A 140 -17.05 -2.39 -11.36
CA HIS A 140 -16.31 -1.15 -11.58
C HIS A 140 -14.94 -1.49 -12.18
N SER A 141 -14.79 -1.27 -13.49
CA SER A 141 -13.50 -1.40 -14.18
C SER A 141 -12.95 -0.02 -14.52
N HIS A 142 -12.30 0.62 -13.55
CA HIS A 142 -11.39 1.71 -13.88
C HIS A 142 -10.14 1.10 -14.50
N ILE A 143 -9.91 1.41 -15.78
CA ILE A 143 -8.73 0.94 -16.51
C ILE A 143 -7.71 2.08 -16.53
N THR A 144 -6.57 1.87 -15.87
CA THR A 144 -5.40 2.75 -15.92
C THR A 144 -4.14 1.94 -16.17
N HIS A 145 -3.20 2.56 -16.88
CA HIS A 145 -1.85 2.02 -17.14
C HIS A 145 -0.75 2.98 -16.66
N ASP A 146 -1.14 4.09 -16.05
CA ASP A 146 -0.23 5.11 -15.52
C ASP A 146 0.39 4.60 -14.23
N PHE A 147 1.66 4.93 -13.98
CA PHE A 147 2.24 4.86 -12.64
C PHE A 147 2.39 6.27 -12.10
N ILE A 148 2.05 6.43 -10.83
CA ILE A 148 2.11 7.70 -10.13
C ILE A 148 3.00 7.56 -8.90
N VAL A 149 3.61 8.67 -8.52
CA VAL A 149 4.46 8.76 -7.31
C VAL A 149 4.12 10.01 -6.53
N GLY A 150 4.23 9.95 -5.21
CA GLY A 150 3.93 11.04 -4.31
C GLY A 150 4.99 11.24 -3.25
N GLU A 151 5.10 12.49 -2.80
CA GLU A 151 5.86 12.89 -1.62
C GLU A 151 4.93 13.68 -0.70
N ALA A 152 4.85 13.28 0.55
CA ALA A 152 3.99 13.86 1.56
C ALA A 152 4.78 14.77 2.49
N LYS A 153 4.24 15.97 2.71
CA LYS A 153 4.73 16.90 3.73
C LYS A 153 3.56 17.62 4.37
N THR A 154 3.48 17.56 5.70
CA THR A 154 2.45 18.30 6.46
C THR A 154 2.99 19.58 7.08
N GLY A 155 4.31 19.68 7.28
CA GLY A 155 4.96 20.86 7.84
C GLY A 155 5.66 21.77 6.84
N THR A 156 6.24 21.22 5.77
CA THR A 156 7.04 21.98 4.79
C THR A 156 6.42 21.91 3.41
N VAL A 157 6.71 22.89 2.55
CA VAL A 157 6.19 22.92 1.17
C VAL A 157 7.19 22.42 0.13
N VAL A 158 8.42 22.08 0.54
CA VAL A 158 9.53 21.76 -0.35
C VAL A 158 9.62 20.25 -0.55
N MET A 159 8.94 19.77 -1.60
CA MET A 159 8.96 18.37 -2.04
C MET A 159 9.65 18.20 -3.40
N THR A 160 9.90 19.32 -4.10
CA THR A 160 10.27 19.37 -5.50
C THR A 160 11.49 18.52 -5.85
N LYS A 161 12.55 18.56 -5.03
CA LYS A 161 13.79 17.84 -5.30
C LYS A 161 13.60 16.32 -5.31
N GLN A 162 12.84 15.79 -4.35
CA GLN A 162 12.60 14.35 -4.26
C GLN A 162 11.64 13.89 -5.35
N LEU A 163 10.56 14.65 -5.57
CA LEU A 163 9.60 14.31 -6.59
C LEU A 163 10.21 14.37 -8.01
N GLU A 164 11.04 15.38 -8.33
CA GLU A 164 11.82 15.42 -9.57
C GLU A 164 12.79 14.25 -9.68
N LYS A 165 13.43 13.84 -8.58
CA LYS A 165 14.32 12.68 -8.55
C LYS A 165 13.58 11.41 -8.96
N TYR A 166 12.36 11.21 -8.46
CA TYR A 166 11.52 10.06 -8.83
C TYR A 166 11.04 10.15 -10.28
N LEU A 167 10.53 11.30 -10.73
CA LEU A 167 10.10 11.47 -12.12
C LEU A 167 11.25 11.31 -13.12
N ASN A 168 12.47 11.72 -12.74
CA ASN A 168 13.65 11.56 -13.59
C ASN A 168 14.08 10.10 -13.80
N THR A 169 13.53 9.16 -13.03
CA THR A 169 13.68 7.73 -13.32
C THR A 169 12.95 7.30 -14.59
N GLY A 170 11.97 8.09 -15.07
CA GLY A 170 11.10 7.70 -16.17
C GLY A 170 10.14 6.54 -15.85
N LEU A 171 10.13 6.05 -14.61
CA LEU A 171 9.24 4.97 -14.16
C LEU A 171 7.84 5.46 -13.81
N PHE A 172 7.62 6.76 -13.66
CA PHE A 172 6.35 7.34 -13.24
C PHE A 172 5.89 8.38 -14.25
N ASP A 173 4.61 8.32 -14.59
CA ASP A 173 3.94 9.19 -15.55
C ASP A 173 3.54 10.52 -14.90
N GLN A 174 3.22 10.51 -13.61
CA GLN A 174 2.77 11.68 -12.86
C GLN A 174 3.38 11.70 -11.45
N GLY A 175 3.70 12.92 -10.99
CA GLY A 175 4.22 13.16 -9.65
C GLY A 175 3.27 14.06 -8.86
N PHE A 176 2.93 13.67 -7.64
CA PHE A 176 2.01 14.40 -6.77
C PHE A 176 2.71 14.94 -5.53
N GLU A 177 2.52 16.23 -5.27
CA GLU A 177 2.79 16.81 -3.97
C GLU A 177 1.60 16.52 -3.05
N ILE A 178 1.82 15.98 -1.86
CA ILE A 178 0.75 15.68 -0.90
C ILE A 178 0.91 16.63 0.29
N CYS A 179 0.11 17.69 0.31
CA CYS A 179 0.23 18.74 1.32
C CYS A 179 -1.12 19.42 1.62
N PRO A 180 -1.70 19.20 2.82
CA PRO A 180 -3.05 19.69 3.17
C PRO A 180 -3.25 21.20 3.05
N ALA A 181 -2.21 21.97 3.36
CA ALA A 181 -2.29 23.44 3.43
C ALA A 181 -1.84 24.14 2.14
N LYS A 182 -1.39 23.37 1.12
CA LYS A 182 -0.82 23.93 -0.09
C LYS A 182 -1.92 24.27 -1.11
N ALA A 183 -1.92 25.51 -1.59
CA ALA A 183 -2.98 25.99 -2.50
C ALA A 183 -2.74 25.62 -3.97
N LYS A 184 -1.48 25.49 -4.41
CA LYS A 184 -1.10 25.25 -5.81
C LYS A 184 0.17 24.38 -5.90
N PRO A 185 0.32 23.54 -6.94
CA PRO A 185 1.54 22.79 -7.18
C PRO A 185 2.78 23.70 -7.32
N SER A 186 3.96 23.20 -6.95
CA SER A 186 5.22 23.96 -7.14
C SER A 186 5.63 24.14 -8.60
N LYS A 187 5.18 23.22 -9.48
CA LYS A 187 5.55 23.11 -10.89
C LYS A 187 4.31 22.71 -11.68
N ASP A 188 4.26 23.11 -12.95
CA ASP A 188 3.19 22.75 -13.90
C ASP A 188 3.14 21.24 -14.19
N TYR A 189 4.27 20.55 -14.14
CA TYR A 189 4.36 19.09 -14.29
C TYR A 189 4.14 18.31 -12.98
N PHE A 190 3.73 18.97 -11.90
CA PHE A 190 3.32 18.30 -10.67
C PHE A 190 1.82 18.39 -10.48
N GLY A 191 1.24 17.30 -10.01
CA GLY A 191 -0.07 17.29 -9.38
C GLY A 191 0.03 17.71 -7.91
N LEU A 192 -1.13 17.97 -7.31
CA LEU A 192 -1.25 18.33 -5.90
C LEU A 192 -2.46 17.62 -5.29
N ILE A 193 -2.24 16.97 -4.15
CA ILE A 193 -3.25 16.44 -3.25
C ILE A 193 -3.30 17.34 -2.02
N THR A 194 -4.44 17.96 -1.80
CA THR A 194 -4.65 18.92 -0.71
C THR A 194 -6.04 18.77 -0.11
N LEU A 195 -6.38 19.60 0.87
CA LEU A 195 -7.73 19.68 1.43
C LEU A 195 -8.41 20.98 0.98
N ASP A 196 -9.68 20.92 0.63
CA ASP A 196 -10.49 22.10 0.38
C ASP A 196 -11.02 22.73 1.68
N ALA A 197 -11.81 23.80 1.56
CA ALA A 197 -12.37 24.51 2.71
C ALA A 197 -13.37 23.67 3.53
N ASP A 198 -13.91 22.59 2.94
CA ASP A 198 -14.80 21.64 3.60
C ASP A 198 -14.04 20.41 4.14
N ASN A 199 -12.69 20.46 4.15
CA ASN A 199 -11.79 19.38 4.52
C ASN A 199 -11.92 18.11 3.65
N LYS A 200 -12.37 18.25 2.40
CA LYS A 200 -12.40 17.14 1.43
C LYS A 200 -11.09 17.09 0.66
N ILE A 201 -10.72 15.88 0.23
CA ILE A 201 -9.58 15.68 -0.66
C ILE A 201 -9.84 16.43 -1.96
N LYS A 202 -8.91 17.31 -2.32
CA LYS A 202 -8.88 18.04 -3.59
C LYS A 202 -7.64 17.64 -4.36
N ILE A 203 -7.83 17.27 -5.61
CA ILE A 203 -6.75 16.89 -6.53
C ILE A 203 -6.63 17.94 -7.62
N THR A 204 -5.40 18.38 -7.87
CA THR A 204 -4.99 19.11 -9.07
C THR A 204 -4.08 18.19 -9.88
N LEU A 205 -4.43 17.93 -11.13
CA LEU A 205 -3.61 17.14 -12.04
C LEU A 205 -2.45 17.99 -12.60
N PRO A 206 -1.32 17.37 -12.99
CA PRO A 206 -0.27 18.07 -13.75
C PRO A 206 -0.83 18.70 -15.03
N GLU A 207 -0.43 19.93 -15.33
CA GLU A 207 -0.73 20.63 -16.58
C GLU A 207 0.25 20.25 -17.70
N ALA A 208 1.44 19.79 -17.34
CA ALA A 208 2.49 19.35 -18.25
C ALA A 208 3.03 17.97 -17.88
N ARG A 209 3.71 17.31 -18.84
CA ARG A 209 4.46 16.07 -18.57
C ARG A 209 5.90 16.41 -18.23
N TYR A 210 6.47 15.68 -17.27
CA TYR A 210 7.90 15.74 -16.99
C TYR A 210 8.69 14.91 -18.02
N THR A 211 9.78 15.45 -18.55
CA THR A 211 10.66 14.73 -19.49
C THR A 211 11.89 14.21 -18.75
N PRO A 212 12.03 12.88 -18.55
CA PRO A 212 13.20 12.30 -17.89
C PRO A 212 14.45 12.43 -18.74
N LYS A 213 15.59 12.68 -18.11
CA LYS A 213 16.88 12.83 -18.82
C LYS A 213 17.51 11.50 -19.19
N ASN A 214 17.42 10.50 -18.30
CA ASN A 214 17.98 9.16 -18.46
C ASN A 214 17.00 8.15 -17.85
N PRO A 215 15.92 7.80 -18.56
CA PRO A 215 14.88 6.92 -18.02
C PRO A 215 15.41 5.49 -17.85
N LEU A 216 14.97 4.83 -16.78
CA LEU A 216 15.05 3.38 -16.58
C LEU A 216 14.02 2.69 -17.49
N SER A 217 14.14 1.37 -17.69
CA SER A 217 13.12 0.61 -18.43
C SER A 217 11.85 0.44 -17.60
N ARG A 218 10.73 0.95 -18.14
CA ARG A 218 9.40 0.77 -17.56
C ARG A 218 8.96 -0.69 -17.65
N GLU A 219 9.35 -1.39 -18.71
CA GLU A 219 9.04 -2.79 -18.93
C GLU A 219 9.72 -3.68 -17.89
N GLU A 220 11.02 -3.47 -17.64
CA GLU A 220 11.77 -4.21 -16.60
C GLU A 220 11.17 -3.95 -15.21
N TYR A 221 10.82 -2.70 -14.91
CA TYR A 221 10.20 -2.35 -13.63
C TYR A 221 8.80 -2.96 -13.48
N THR A 222 8.01 -3.02 -14.56
CA THR A 222 6.69 -3.66 -14.56
C THR A 222 6.81 -5.17 -14.35
N ALA A 223 7.77 -5.83 -15.01
CA ALA A 223 8.05 -7.25 -14.79
C ALA A 223 8.51 -7.51 -13.34
N TRP A 224 9.35 -6.63 -12.80
CA TRP A 224 9.76 -6.70 -11.40
C TRP A 224 8.58 -6.52 -10.43
N LEU A 225 7.68 -5.56 -10.69
CA LEU A 225 6.45 -5.37 -9.89
C LEU A 225 5.56 -6.62 -9.92
N GLY A 226 5.43 -7.27 -11.08
CA GLY A 226 4.72 -8.54 -11.20
C GLY A 226 5.30 -9.62 -10.28
N ASN A 227 6.62 -9.72 -10.19
CA ASN A 227 7.27 -10.63 -9.26
C ASN A 227 7.09 -10.21 -7.80
N TYR A 228 7.16 -8.91 -7.51
CA TYR A 228 6.93 -8.36 -6.17
C TYR A 228 5.53 -8.70 -5.64
N ILE A 229 4.51 -8.60 -6.50
CA ILE A 229 3.12 -9.01 -6.20
C ILE A 229 3.04 -10.50 -5.82
N LYS A 230 3.75 -11.39 -6.52
CA LYS A 230 3.80 -12.82 -6.18
C LYS A 230 4.33 -13.05 -4.76
N PHE A 231 5.35 -12.29 -4.34
CA PHE A 231 5.89 -12.41 -2.98
C PHE A 231 4.90 -11.98 -1.89
N TYR A 232 4.04 -10.99 -2.15
CA TYR A 232 2.94 -10.70 -1.24
C TYR A 232 1.93 -11.84 -1.19
N LEU A 233 1.54 -12.39 -2.34
CA LEU A 233 0.55 -13.46 -2.40
C LEU A 233 1.00 -14.73 -1.65
N ILE A 234 2.25 -15.15 -1.80
CA ILE A 234 2.73 -16.36 -1.10
C ILE A 234 2.77 -16.20 0.43
N SER A 235 2.69 -14.98 0.96
CA SER A 235 2.67 -14.76 2.42
C SER A 235 1.38 -15.25 3.09
N ASN A 236 0.36 -15.62 2.30
CA ASN A 236 -0.86 -16.27 2.76
C ASN A 236 -0.64 -17.75 3.16
N PHE A 237 0.47 -18.36 2.75
CA PHE A 237 0.82 -19.74 3.09
C PHE A 237 1.56 -19.81 4.42
N THR A 238 1.25 -20.81 5.23
CA THR A 238 2.16 -21.30 6.27
C THR A 238 3.41 -21.93 5.64
N ASN A 239 4.45 -22.18 6.44
CA ASN A 239 5.67 -22.81 5.90
C ASN A 239 5.41 -24.20 5.35
N ASP A 240 4.55 -24.96 6.02
CA ASP A 240 4.27 -26.34 5.63
C ASP A 240 3.45 -26.36 4.34
N GLU A 241 2.47 -25.45 4.21
CA GLU A 241 1.71 -25.25 2.96
C GLU A 241 2.62 -24.81 1.80
N LEU A 242 3.55 -23.87 2.04
CA LEU A 242 4.47 -23.39 1.00
C LEU A 242 5.49 -24.45 0.58
N LYS A 243 6.03 -25.22 1.54
CA LYS A 243 6.92 -26.36 1.25
C LYS A 243 6.19 -27.45 0.49
N GLN A 244 4.96 -27.76 0.88
CA GLN A 244 4.14 -28.73 0.17
C GLN A 244 3.83 -28.24 -1.24
N PHE A 245 3.47 -26.97 -1.40
CA PHE A 245 3.22 -26.40 -2.73
C PHE A 245 4.46 -26.47 -3.63
N HIS A 246 5.64 -26.15 -3.09
CA HIS A 246 6.90 -26.33 -3.82
C HIS A 246 7.12 -27.79 -4.23
N LEU A 247 6.97 -28.73 -3.29
CA LEU A 247 7.14 -30.16 -3.54
C LEU A 247 6.17 -30.68 -4.59
N ASP A 248 4.90 -30.26 -4.54
CA ASP A 248 3.86 -30.64 -5.50
C ASP A 248 4.21 -30.20 -6.93
N VAL A 249 4.82 -29.02 -7.08
CA VAL A 249 5.12 -28.42 -8.40
C VAL A 249 6.49 -28.82 -8.93
N LYS A 250 7.52 -28.92 -8.06
CA LYS A 250 8.91 -29.19 -8.47
C LYS A 250 9.33 -30.64 -8.29
N GLY A 251 8.59 -31.43 -7.50
CA GLY A 251 8.94 -32.81 -7.16
C GLY A 251 10.13 -32.95 -6.21
N GLU A 252 10.61 -31.83 -5.65
CA GLU A 252 11.75 -31.79 -4.74
C GLU A 252 11.49 -30.85 -3.56
N GLU A 253 12.20 -31.09 -2.45
CA GLU A 253 12.12 -30.25 -1.26
C GLU A 253 12.97 -28.96 -1.42
N ILE A 254 12.57 -27.90 -0.70
CA ILE A 254 13.34 -26.66 -0.62
C ILE A 254 14.59 -26.90 0.23
N ASN A 255 15.77 -26.70 -0.35
CA ASN A 255 17.05 -26.91 0.34
C ASN A 255 17.72 -25.59 0.76
N LYS A 256 17.59 -24.55 -0.06
CA LYS A 256 18.19 -23.22 0.14
C LYS A 256 17.23 -22.10 -0.26
N GLU A 257 17.50 -20.89 0.22
CA GLU A 257 16.66 -19.70 -0.02
C GLU A 257 16.46 -19.40 -1.51
N SER A 258 17.49 -19.64 -2.33
CA SER A 258 17.39 -19.42 -3.78
C SER A 258 16.36 -20.33 -4.44
N ASP A 259 16.10 -21.52 -3.90
CA ASP A 259 15.12 -22.45 -4.47
C ASP A 259 13.71 -21.85 -4.34
N LEU A 260 13.40 -21.25 -3.19
CA LEU A 260 12.14 -20.55 -2.98
C LEU A 260 12.01 -19.33 -3.89
N VAL A 261 13.06 -18.51 -4.02
CA VAL A 261 13.03 -17.35 -4.92
C VAL A 261 12.79 -17.79 -6.35
N SER A 262 13.57 -18.74 -6.86
CA SER A 262 13.41 -19.27 -8.22
C SER A 262 12.05 -19.93 -8.44
N PHE A 263 11.50 -20.61 -7.44
CA PHE A 263 10.15 -21.15 -7.48
C PHE A 263 9.12 -20.05 -7.69
N VAL A 264 9.09 -19.04 -6.81
CA VAL A 264 8.11 -17.95 -6.84
C VAL A 264 8.20 -17.14 -8.14
N LEU A 265 9.42 -16.84 -8.59
CA LEU A 265 9.64 -16.12 -9.85
C LEU A 265 9.13 -16.91 -11.07
N GLY A 266 9.18 -18.25 -11.00
CA GLY A 266 8.72 -19.15 -12.05
C GLY A 266 7.23 -19.51 -12.00
N LEU A 267 6.48 -19.04 -11.01
CA LEU A 267 5.03 -19.25 -10.93
C LEU A 267 4.28 -18.16 -11.70
N GLU A 268 3.12 -18.49 -12.27
CA GLU A 268 2.15 -17.48 -12.67
C GLU A 268 1.35 -16.98 -11.46
N THR A 269 0.79 -15.78 -11.56
CA THR A 269 0.01 -15.18 -10.45
C THR A 269 -1.21 -16.04 -10.13
N GLU A 270 -1.85 -16.58 -11.17
CA GLU A 270 -3.02 -17.44 -11.12
C GLU A 270 -2.74 -18.76 -10.39
N ASP A 271 -1.56 -19.37 -10.57
CA ASP A 271 -1.19 -20.61 -9.87
C ASP A 271 -1.19 -20.41 -8.35
N ILE A 272 -0.70 -19.24 -7.90
CA ILE A 272 -0.67 -18.88 -6.49
C ILE A 272 -2.09 -18.64 -5.98
N LEU A 273 -2.91 -17.90 -6.74
CA LEU A 273 -4.30 -17.59 -6.36
C LEU A 273 -5.19 -18.84 -6.29
N GLU A 274 -5.06 -19.78 -7.22
CA GLU A 274 -5.76 -21.07 -7.16
C GLU A 274 -5.31 -21.88 -5.94
N LYS A 275 -4.00 -21.90 -5.63
CA LYS A 275 -3.53 -22.58 -4.43
C LYS A 275 -4.11 -21.95 -3.17
N ILE A 276 -4.13 -20.61 -3.05
CA ILE A 276 -4.75 -19.91 -1.91
C ILE A 276 -6.23 -20.24 -1.79
N LYS A 277 -6.95 -20.35 -2.91
CA LYS A 277 -8.39 -20.69 -2.96
C LYS A 277 -8.69 -22.10 -2.46
N SER A 278 -7.72 -23.01 -2.59
CA SER A 278 -7.86 -24.40 -2.15
C SER A 278 -7.62 -24.62 -0.65
N LEU A 279 -7.18 -23.59 0.10
CA LEU A 279 -6.88 -23.65 1.54
C LEU A 279 -8.10 -23.34 2.43
#